data_AF-A0A3Q2CGZ4-F1
#
_entry.id   AF-A0A3Q2CGZ4-F1
#
_cell.length_a   1.000
_cell.length_b   1.000
_cell.length_c   1.000
_cell.angle_alpha   90.00
_cell.angle_beta   90.00
_cell.angle_gamma   90.00
#
_symmetry.space_group_name_H-M   'P 1'
#
loop_
_entity.id
_entity.type
_entity.pdbx_description
1 polymer ?
#
loop_
_entity_poly.entity_id
_entity_poly.type
_entity_poly.pdbx_seq_one_letter_code
_entity_poly.pdbx_strand_id
1 'polypeptide(L)'
;ISAVKNVIFRSLMWQVVVFRGQKLQLMTSHFESCKANSEERMRQLRLVMKKMSQAPDDVTVLFGGDTNLRDYEVAAVGLPPNVCDLWEELGEPEKCRYTWDTGANTNKEIEFKCRFRFDRVYLRRAAQDGVPLMDPHSMALIGLEKLRCGMFTSDHWGIYSTFSIKPKETD
;
A
#
# COMPACT_ATOMS: atom_id res chain seq x y z
N ILE A 1 -29.16 -19.48 -12.58
CA ILE A 1 -28.58 -18.33 -13.31
C ILE A 1 -27.09 -18.33 -13.02
N SER A 2 -26.29 -18.58 -14.05
CA SER A 2 -24.83 -18.74 -13.98
C SER A 2 -24.21 -17.41 -13.52
N ALA A 3 -23.43 -17.45 -12.44
CA ALA A 3 -22.60 -16.32 -12.03
C ALA A 3 -21.37 -16.31 -12.94
N VAL A 4 -21.36 -15.40 -13.91
CA VAL A 4 -20.13 -15.05 -14.64
C VAL A 4 -19.13 -14.56 -13.59
N LYS A 5 -18.13 -15.39 -13.28
CA LYS A 5 -16.92 -14.90 -12.60
C LYS A 5 -16.30 -13.90 -13.56
N ASN A 6 -16.54 -12.61 -13.35
CA ASN A 6 -15.74 -11.56 -13.96
C ASN A 6 -14.31 -11.79 -13.50
N VAL A 7 -13.48 -12.40 -14.36
CA VAL A 7 -12.06 -12.62 -14.08
C VAL A 7 -11.41 -11.25 -14.14
N ILE A 8 -11.12 -10.65 -12.99
CA ILE A 8 -10.36 -9.42 -12.93
C ILE A 8 -8.88 -9.83 -13.02
N PHE A 9 -8.17 -9.33 -14.03
CA PHE A 9 -6.75 -9.63 -14.21
C PHE A 9 -5.92 -8.85 -13.18
N ARG A 10 -5.58 -9.50 -12.06
CA ARG A 10 -4.68 -8.94 -11.04
C ARG A 10 -3.25 -9.34 -11.32
N SER A 11 -2.32 -8.40 -11.19
CA SER A 11 -0.89 -8.65 -11.34
C SER A 11 -0.08 -7.88 -10.31
N LEU A 12 1.14 -8.35 -10.06
CA LEU A 12 2.14 -7.62 -9.31
C LEU A 12 3.12 -7.01 -10.31
N MET A 13 3.12 -5.69 -10.43
CA MET A 13 4.06 -4.95 -11.25
C MET A 13 5.18 -4.42 -10.37
N TRP A 14 6.40 -4.44 -10.89
CA TRP A 14 7.53 -3.86 -10.19
C TRP A 14 8.63 -3.42 -11.15
N GLN A 15 9.43 -2.45 -10.71
CA GLN A 15 10.58 -1.94 -11.43
C GLN A 15 11.67 -1.55 -10.44
N VAL A 16 12.93 -1.85 -10.78
CA VAL A 16 14.09 -1.33 -10.05
C VAL A 16 14.54 -0.03 -10.70
N VAL A 17 14.74 0.99 -9.88
CA VAL A 17 15.23 2.32 -10.29
C VAL A 17 16.40 2.73 -9.41
N VAL A 18 17.24 3.64 -9.92
CA VAL A 18 18.27 4.30 -9.12
C VAL A 18 17.81 5.72 -8.84
N PHE A 19 17.70 6.08 -7.55
CA PHE A 19 17.32 7.40 -7.12
C PHE A 19 18.26 7.88 -6.02
N ARG A 20 18.87 9.06 -6.22
CA ARG A 20 19.87 9.63 -5.30
C ARG A 20 20.97 8.62 -4.89
N GLY A 21 21.46 7.84 -5.86
CA GLY A 21 22.52 6.85 -5.66
C GLY A 21 22.09 5.54 -5.00
N GLN A 22 20.80 5.36 -4.69
CA GLN A 22 20.27 4.15 -4.05
C GLN A 22 19.41 3.34 -5.02
N LYS A 23 19.43 2.01 -4.89
CA LYS A 23 18.53 1.13 -5.64
C LYS A 23 17.20 1.01 -4.91
N LEU A 24 16.12 1.37 -5.61
CA LEU A 24 14.76 1.22 -5.12
C LEU A 24 14.02 0.22 -6.01
N GLN A 25 13.39 -0.79 -5.41
CA GLN A 25 12.40 -1.60 -6.10
C GLN A 25 11.00 -1.07 -5.77
N LEU A 26 10.38 -0.44 -6.77
CA LEU A 26 9.01 0.05 -6.67
C LEU A 26 8.06 -1.06 -7.12
N MET A 27 7.06 -1.36 -6.30
CA MET A 27 6.09 -2.42 -6.51
C MET A 27 4.67 -1.85 -6.39
N THR A 28 3.77 -2.32 -7.23
CA THR A 28 2.35 -1.99 -7.11
C THR A 28 1.48 -3.17 -7.53
N SER A 29 0.30 -3.24 -6.95
CA SER A 29 -0.74 -4.18 -7.34
C SER A 29 -2.09 -3.63 -6.92
N HIS A 30 -3.12 -4.07 -7.62
CA HIS A 30 -4.49 -3.95 -7.18
C HIS A 30 -4.97 -5.37 -6.90
N PHE A 31 -5.16 -5.71 -5.62
CA PHE A 31 -5.55 -7.05 -5.19
C PHE A 31 -7.01 -7.36 -5.52
N GLU A 32 -7.40 -8.61 -5.31
CA GLU A 32 -8.75 -9.08 -5.58
C GLU A 32 -9.78 -8.35 -4.70
N SER A 33 -10.72 -7.65 -5.36
CA SER A 33 -11.72 -6.83 -4.68
C SER A 33 -12.84 -7.69 -4.08
N CYS A 34 -13.75 -7.04 -3.35
CA CYS A 34 -14.97 -7.61 -2.76
C CYS A 34 -14.72 -8.60 -1.60
N LYS A 35 -15.61 -8.56 -0.61
CA LYS A 35 -15.48 -9.36 0.64
C LYS A 35 -15.30 -10.87 0.38
N ALA A 36 -15.98 -11.42 -0.62
CA ALA A 36 -15.97 -12.85 -0.94
C ALA A 36 -14.59 -13.40 -1.35
N ASN A 37 -13.67 -12.55 -1.82
CA ASN A 37 -12.37 -12.98 -2.33
C ASN A 37 -11.25 -12.88 -1.28
N SER A 38 -11.59 -13.09 -0.01
CA SER A 38 -10.66 -12.97 1.13
C SER A 38 -9.45 -13.88 0.99
N GLU A 39 -9.67 -15.15 0.64
CA GLU A 39 -8.60 -16.13 0.48
C GLU A 39 -7.59 -15.74 -0.60
N GLU A 40 -8.07 -15.24 -1.74
CA GLU A 40 -7.21 -14.81 -2.85
C GLU A 40 -6.42 -13.54 -2.48
N ARG A 41 -7.03 -12.56 -1.79
CA ARG A 41 -6.28 -11.41 -1.26
C ARG A 41 -5.16 -11.83 -0.31
N MET A 42 -5.45 -12.75 0.61
CA MET A 42 -4.44 -13.27 1.53
C MET A 42 -3.33 -14.01 0.78
N ARG A 43 -3.66 -14.75 -0.28
CA ARG A 43 -2.67 -15.37 -1.17
C ARG A 43 -1.81 -14.31 -1.89
N GLN A 44 -2.42 -13.26 -2.42
CA GLN A 44 -1.72 -12.14 -3.07
C GLN A 44 -0.81 -11.39 -2.10
N LEU A 45 -1.25 -11.15 -0.86
CA LEU A 45 -0.43 -10.59 0.20
C LEU A 45 0.81 -11.44 0.47
N ARG A 46 0.67 -12.76 0.60
CA ARG A 46 1.81 -13.69 0.76
C ARG A 46 2.79 -13.60 -0.41
N LEU A 47 2.30 -13.48 -1.65
CA LEU A 47 3.14 -13.35 -2.84
C LEU A 47 3.90 -12.02 -2.85
N VAL A 48 3.26 -10.91 -2.48
CA VAL A 48 3.91 -9.61 -2.34
C VAL A 48 4.97 -9.65 -1.25
N MET A 49 4.65 -10.15 -0.06
CA MET A 49 5.60 -10.26 1.05
C MET A 49 6.81 -11.12 0.68
N LYS A 50 6.59 -12.28 0.05
CA LYS A 50 7.67 -13.13 -0.46
C LYS A 50 8.54 -12.39 -1.47
N LYS A 51 7.93 -11.67 -2.43
CA LYS A 51 8.68 -10.93 -3.46
C LYS A 51 9.47 -9.77 -2.87
N MET A 52 8.93 -9.08 -1.86
CA MET A 52 9.65 -8.05 -1.11
C MET A 52 10.86 -8.66 -0.40
N SER A 53 10.70 -9.78 0.31
CA SER A 53 11.80 -10.44 1.03
C SER A 53 12.91 -10.96 0.11
N GLN A 54 12.61 -11.28 -1.15
CA GLN A 54 13.58 -11.80 -2.12
C GLN A 54 14.45 -10.74 -2.83
N ALA A 55 14.17 -9.44 -2.66
CA ALA A 55 15.00 -8.43 -3.29
C ALA A 55 16.42 -8.42 -2.67
N PRO A 56 17.47 -8.06 -3.42
CA PRO A 56 18.85 -8.03 -2.90
C PRO A 56 19.02 -7.10 -1.69
N ASP A 57 20.04 -7.34 -0.87
CA ASP A 57 20.25 -6.60 0.38
C ASP A 57 20.63 -5.12 0.19
N ASP A 58 21.13 -4.74 -0.99
CA ASP A 58 21.41 -3.34 -1.36
C ASP A 58 20.20 -2.59 -1.93
N VAL A 59 19.02 -3.21 -1.91
CA VAL A 59 17.78 -2.65 -2.49
C VAL A 59 16.77 -2.36 -1.38
N THR A 60 16.32 -1.11 -1.31
CA THR A 60 15.13 -0.74 -0.57
C THR A 60 13.90 -1.03 -1.42
N VAL A 61 12.88 -1.67 -0.85
CA VAL A 61 11.65 -2.06 -1.56
C VAL A 61 10.47 -1.26 -1.03
N LEU A 62 9.71 -0.67 -1.94
CA LEU A 62 8.46 0.01 -1.65
C LEU A 62 7.34 -0.66 -2.42
N PHE A 63 6.35 -1.18 -1.70
CA PHE A 63 5.08 -1.57 -2.29
C PHE A 63 4.03 -0.50 -1.97
N GLY A 64 3.23 -0.10 -2.96
CA GLY A 64 2.05 0.72 -2.74
C GLY A 64 0.93 0.33 -3.70
N GLY A 65 -0.31 0.25 -3.22
CA GLY A 65 -1.46 -0.01 -4.08
C GLY A 65 -2.74 -0.31 -3.31
N ASP A 66 -3.83 -0.54 -4.05
CA ASP A 66 -5.10 -0.97 -3.50
C ASP A 66 -5.04 -2.46 -3.16
N THR A 67 -4.85 -2.74 -1.87
CA THR A 67 -4.78 -4.11 -1.38
C THR A 67 -6.15 -4.73 -1.13
N ASN A 68 -7.22 -3.92 -1.11
CA ASN A 68 -8.55 -4.34 -0.66
C ASN A 68 -8.56 -5.08 0.71
N LEU A 69 -7.47 -5.00 1.50
CA LEU A 69 -7.30 -5.81 2.69
C LEU A 69 -8.12 -5.28 3.86
N ARG A 70 -8.56 -6.22 4.69
CA ARG A 70 -9.07 -5.94 6.04
C ARG A 70 -7.97 -6.24 7.05
N ASP A 71 -8.02 -5.58 8.20
CA ASP A 71 -6.96 -5.71 9.21
C ASP A 71 -6.80 -7.16 9.71
N TYR A 72 -7.90 -7.92 9.81
CA TYR A 72 -7.83 -9.34 10.16
C TYR A 72 -7.09 -10.20 9.12
N GLU A 73 -7.14 -9.83 7.83
CA GLU A 73 -6.44 -10.55 6.77
C GLU A 73 -4.94 -10.33 6.86
N VAL A 74 -4.53 -9.12 7.24
CA VAL A 74 -3.11 -8.78 7.48
C VAL A 74 -2.60 -9.48 8.72
N ALA A 75 -3.35 -9.44 9.83
CA ALA A 75 -2.98 -10.15 11.06
C ALA A 75 -2.85 -11.66 10.85
N ALA A 76 -3.73 -12.26 10.03
CA ALA A 76 -3.71 -13.70 9.74
C ALA A 76 -2.57 -14.13 8.80
N VAL A 77 -2.10 -13.26 7.91
CA VAL A 77 -0.95 -13.56 7.04
C VAL A 77 0.39 -13.23 7.72
N GLY A 78 0.44 -12.13 8.48
CA GLY A 78 1.65 -11.57 9.06
C GLY A 78 2.51 -10.82 8.05
N LEU A 79 3.39 -9.96 8.56
CA LEU A 79 4.43 -9.29 7.80
C LEU A 79 5.80 -9.91 8.14
N PRO A 80 6.72 -10.07 7.17
CA PRO A 80 8.11 -10.41 7.47
C PRO A 80 8.75 -9.39 8.42
N PRO A 81 9.68 -9.79 9.32
CA PRO A 81 10.26 -8.87 10.31
C PRO A 81 10.94 -7.63 9.74
N ASN A 82 11.41 -7.70 8.50
CA ASN A 82 12.08 -6.59 7.80
C ASN A 82 11.13 -5.74 6.92
N VAL A 83 9.83 -5.99 6.98
CA VAL A 83 8.79 -5.24 6.25
C VAL A 83 7.87 -4.56 7.26
N CYS A 84 7.66 -3.26 7.13
CA CYS A 84 6.68 -2.51 7.92
C CYS A 84 5.54 -1.94 7.06
N ASP A 85 4.37 -1.77 7.67
CA ASP A 85 3.27 -0.95 7.13
C ASP A 85 3.58 0.52 7.44
N LEU A 86 3.58 1.36 6.41
CA LEU A 86 3.99 2.76 6.53
C LEU A 86 3.08 3.56 7.46
N TRP A 87 1.78 3.27 7.49
CA TRP A 87 0.83 3.97 8.35
C TRP A 87 1.04 3.56 9.81
N GLU A 88 1.32 2.28 10.07
CA GLU A 88 1.62 1.77 11.41
C GLU A 88 2.96 2.32 11.93
N GLU A 89 4.01 2.29 11.09
CA GLU A 89 5.34 2.82 11.41
C GLU A 89 5.30 4.33 11.77
N LEU A 90 4.42 5.09 11.13
CA LEU A 90 4.23 6.53 11.38
C LEU A 90 3.36 6.82 12.61
N GLY A 91 3.03 5.81 13.43
CA GLY A 91 2.24 5.98 14.65
C GLY A 91 0.74 6.07 14.41
N GLU A 92 0.24 5.37 13.38
CA GLU A 92 -1.19 5.22 13.11
C GLU A 92 -1.98 6.54 12.99
N PRO A 93 -1.52 7.53 12.19
CA PRO A 93 -2.18 8.84 12.12
C PRO A 93 -3.61 8.70 11.60
N GLU A 94 -4.59 9.01 12.47
CA GLU A 94 -6.03 8.83 12.19
C GLU A 94 -6.49 9.65 10.98
N LYS A 95 -5.91 10.85 10.77
CA LYS A 95 -6.22 11.76 9.65
C LYS A 95 -6.03 11.13 8.26
N CYS A 96 -5.27 10.05 8.14
CA CYS A 96 -5.04 9.35 6.88
C CYS A 96 -5.23 7.84 6.99
N ARG A 97 -6.04 7.39 7.94
CA ARG A 97 -6.34 5.96 8.14
C ARG A 97 -7.22 5.38 7.03
N TYR A 98 -8.30 6.07 6.66
CA TYR A 98 -9.29 5.54 5.73
C TYR A 98 -9.08 6.10 4.33
N THR A 99 -8.74 5.23 3.39
CA THR A 99 -8.48 5.58 1.99
C THR A 99 -9.69 5.35 1.10
N TRP A 100 -10.70 4.65 1.60
CA TRP A 100 -12.00 4.51 0.97
C TRP A 100 -13.09 4.73 2.02
N ASP A 101 -13.94 5.73 1.83
CA ASP A 101 -14.93 6.19 2.83
C ASP A 101 -16.22 6.64 2.13
N THR A 102 -17.29 5.86 2.23
CA THR A 102 -18.59 6.19 1.59
C THR A 102 -19.38 7.26 2.34
N GLY A 103 -18.97 7.62 3.55
CA GLY A 103 -19.56 8.73 4.29
C GLY A 103 -19.00 10.08 3.85
N ALA A 104 -17.71 10.13 3.50
CA ALA A 104 -17.01 11.34 3.05
C ALA A 104 -16.94 11.47 1.53
N ASN A 105 -16.86 10.36 0.79
CA ASN A 105 -16.77 10.32 -0.66
C ASN A 105 -18.13 9.94 -1.27
N THR A 106 -18.63 10.81 -2.16
CA THR A 106 -19.96 10.66 -2.79
C THR A 106 -19.89 10.18 -4.23
N ASN A 107 -18.74 9.68 -4.70
CA ASN A 107 -18.62 9.21 -6.10
C ASN A 107 -19.39 7.93 -6.38
N LYS A 108 -19.63 7.11 -5.35
CA LYS A 108 -20.45 5.90 -5.44
C LYS A 108 -21.73 6.09 -4.63
N GLU A 109 -22.86 5.75 -5.23
CA GLU A 109 -24.16 5.73 -4.58
C GLU A 109 -24.29 4.47 -3.72
N ILE A 110 -23.66 4.47 -2.54
CA ILE A 110 -23.71 3.37 -1.58
C ILE A 110 -24.53 3.82 -0.38
N GLU A 111 -25.67 3.16 -0.14
CA GLU A 111 -26.58 3.50 0.96
C GLU A 111 -25.94 3.32 2.35
N PHE A 112 -25.02 2.36 2.50
CA PHE A 112 -24.34 2.08 3.75
C PHE A 112 -23.02 2.86 3.91
N LYS A 113 -22.88 3.53 5.06
CA LYS A 113 -21.65 4.23 5.44
C LYS A 113 -20.61 3.24 5.97
N CYS A 114 -19.52 3.06 5.23
CA CYS A 114 -18.38 2.24 5.65
C CYS A 114 -17.06 2.87 5.21
N ARG A 115 -16.01 2.49 5.94
CA ARG A 115 -14.67 3.06 5.80
C ARG A 115 -13.63 1.95 5.87
N PHE A 116 -12.69 1.95 4.95
CA PHE A 116 -11.65 0.93 4.87
C PHE A 116 -10.29 1.56 4.54
N ARG A 117 -9.23 0.89 5.04
CA ARG A 117 -7.84 1.15 4.69
C ARG A 117 -7.40 0.16 3.62
N PHE A 118 -7.93 0.34 2.41
CA PHE A 118 -7.68 -0.54 1.28
C PHE A 118 -6.33 -0.26 0.63
N ASP A 119 -6.06 1.00 0.34
CA ASP A 119 -4.75 1.45 -0.11
C ASP A 119 -3.74 1.40 1.04
N ARG A 120 -2.63 0.69 0.82
CA ARG A 120 -1.56 0.50 1.82
C ARG A 120 -0.19 0.68 1.18
N VAL A 121 0.79 1.05 2.00
CA VAL A 121 2.19 1.17 1.61
C VAL A 121 3.03 0.30 2.54
N TYR A 122 3.86 -0.56 1.98
CA TYR A 122 4.81 -1.39 2.73
C TYR A 122 6.24 -1.03 2.36
N LEU A 123 7.13 -1.02 3.36
CA LEU A 123 8.54 -0.69 3.21
C LEU A 123 9.40 -1.86 3.69
N ARG A 124 10.34 -2.28 2.86
CA ARG A 124 11.50 -3.09 3.26
C ARG A 124 12.77 -2.29 3.07
N ARG A 125 13.49 -1.99 4.13
CA ARG A 125 14.77 -1.27 4.06
C ARG A 125 15.85 -2.17 3.45
N ALA A 126 16.82 -1.56 2.77
CA ALA A 126 18.07 -2.24 2.41
C ALA A 126 18.81 -2.69 3.70
N ALA A 127 19.40 -3.88 3.65
CA ALA A 127 20.14 -4.45 4.78
C ALA A 127 21.65 -4.23 4.66
N GLN A 128 22.18 -4.06 3.44
CA GLN A 128 23.61 -3.91 3.20
C GLN A 128 24.19 -2.64 3.86
N ASP A 129 25.39 -2.76 4.41
CA ASP A 129 26.12 -1.62 5.00
C ASP A 129 26.58 -0.61 3.95
N GLY A 130 26.63 0.65 4.34
CA GLY A 130 26.94 1.77 3.46
C GLY A 130 25.79 2.20 2.53
N VAL A 131 24.66 1.46 2.50
CA VAL A 131 23.45 1.92 1.82
C VAL A 131 22.70 2.89 2.75
N PRO A 132 22.41 4.14 2.31
CA PRO A 132 21.63 5.07 3.11
C PRO A 132 20.27 4.49 3.50
N LEU A 133 19.85 4.80 4.72
CA LEU A 133 18.56 4.40 5.26
C LEU A 133 17.47 5.33 4.73
N MET A 134 16.41 4.73 4.19
CA MET A 134 15.20 5.45 3.79
C MET A 134 14.12 5.23 4.85
N ASP A 135 13.80 6.27 5.60
CA ASP A 135 12.79 6.22 6.67
C ASP A 135 11.53 7.00 6.30
N PRO A 136 10.34 6.51 6.69
CA PRO A 136 9.09 7.26 6.53
C PRO A 136 9.16 8.58 7.30
N HIS A 137 8.79 9.68 6.66
CA HIS A 137 8.76 11.00 7.30
C HIS A 137 7.34 11.49 7.53
N SER A 138 6.46 11.35 6.53
CA SER A 138 5.06 11.74 6.65
C SER A 138 4.16 10.97 5.70
N MET A 139 2.86 10.97 6.03
CA MET A 139 1.78 10.42 5.21
C MET A 139 0.54 11.32 5.33
N ALA A 140 -0.15 11.52 4.21
CA ALA A 140 -1.38 12.30 4.12
C ALA A 140 -2.31 11.73 3.04
N LEU A 141 -3.59 12.05 3.14
CA LEU A 141 -4.55 11.82 2.05
C LEU A 141 -4.57 13.00 1.09
N ILE A 142 -4.73 12.70 -0.19
CA ILE A 142 -4.89 13.67 -1.28
C ILE A 142 -6.12 13.36 -2.13
N GLY A 143 -6.56 14.33 -2.92
CA GLY A 143 -7.77 14.19 -3.75
C GLY A 143 -9.07 14.36 -2.98
N LEU A 144 -9.03 14.99 -1.81
CA LEU A 144 -10.16 15.24 -0.90
C LEU A 144 -11.12 16.35 -1.38
N GLU A 145 -10.83 17.00 -2.50
CA GLU A 145 -11.62 18.11 -3.04
C GLU A 145 -12.48 17.65 -4.22
N LYS A 146 -13.70 18.20 -4.31
CA LYS A 146 -14.56 18.00 -5.46
C LYS A 146 -14.05 18.81 -6.65
N LEU A 147 -14.05 18.19 -7.81
CA LEU A 147 -13.85 18.82 -9.09
C LEU A 147 -15.07 19.68 -9.45
N ARG A 148 -14.94 20.51 -10.49
CA ARG A 148 -16.04 21.37 -10.98
C ARG A 148 -17.30 20.61 -11.37
N CYS A 149 -17.18 19.32 -11.72
CA CYS A 149 -18.31 18.44 -12.03
C CYS A 149 -19.06 17.92 -10.78
N GLY A 150 -18.65 18.31 -9.57
CA GLY A 150 -19.27 17.89 -8.31
C GLY A 150 -18.81 16.51 -7.80
N MET A 151 -17.91 15.85 -8.52
CA MET A 151 -17.32 14.55 -8.16
C MET A 151 -15.92 14.73 -7.59
N PHE A 152 -15.50 13.83 -6.72
CA PHE A 152 -14.09 13.68 -6.34
C PHE A 152 -13.29 13.03 -7.47
N THR A 153 -11.96 13.10 -7.42
CA THR A 153 -11.08 12.51 -8.46
C THR A 153 -11.25 10.99 -8.58
N SER A 154 -11.59 10.31 -7.49
CA SER A 154 -11.83 8.87 -7.41
C SER A 154 -12.77 8.59 -6.23
N ASP A 155 -13.35 7.39 -6.14
CA ASP A 155 -14.01 6.93 -4.91
C ASP A 155 -13.00 6.53 -3.80
N HIS A 156 -11.72 6.44 -4.16
CA HIS A 156 -10.59 6.35 -3.22
C HIS A 156 -9.90 7.70 -3.03
N TRP A 157 -9.34 7.91 -1.84
CA TRP A 157 -8.37 8.96 -1.56
C TRP A 157 -6.96 8.46 -1.89
N GLY A 158 -6.15 9.34 -2.49
CA GLY A 158 -4.75 9.01 -2.75
C GLY A 158 -3.93 9.08 -1.46
N ILE A 159 -2.91 8.23 -1.36
CA ILE A 159 -1.87 8.35 -0.33
C ILE A 159 -0.71 9.18 -0.89
N TYR A 160 -0.31 10.20 -0.14
CA TYR A 160 0.93 10.93 -0.38
C TYR A 160 1.87 10.72 0.81
N SER A 161 3.07 10.22 0.54
CA SER A 161 4.07 9.93 1.57
C SER A 161 5.43 10.52 1.20
N THR A 162 6.15 10.99 2.22
CA THR A 162 7.53 11.48 2.08
C THR A 162 8.46 10.68 2.95
N PHE A 163 9.73 10.66 2.55
CA PHE A 163 10.77 9.86 3.20
C PHE A 163 12.02 10.70 3.42
N SER A 164 12.69 10.44 4.53
CA SER A 164 13.99 11.00 4.85
C SER A 164 15.08 9.99 4.48
N ILE A 165 16.20 10.49 3.97
CA ILE A 165 17.38 9.67 3.67
C ILE A 165 18.45 10.02 4.69
N LYS A 166 18.93 9.03 5.44
CA LYS A 166 20.00 9.19 6.42
C LYS A 166 21.19 8.30 6.04
N PRO A 167 22.44 8.72 6.28
CA PRO A 167 23.57 7.79 6.28
C PRO A 167 23.29 6.68 7.28
N LYS A 168 23.61 5.43 6.92
CA LYS A 168 23.66 4.35 7.90
C LYS A 168 24.96 4.56 8.69
N GLU A 169 24.86 4.92 9.97
CA GLU A 169 26.05 5.06 10.82
C GLU A 169 26.77 3.71 10.85
N THR A 170 28.08 3.74 10.57
CA THR A 170 28.98 2.60 10.78
C THR A 170 29.45 2.66 12.23
N ASP A 171 29.15 1.63 13.01
CA ASP A 171 29.78 1.42 14.33
C ASP A 171 31.31 1.30 14.21
#